data_AF-A0A6H9Y4Y7-F1
#
_entry.id   AF-A0A6H9Y4Y7-F1
#
_cell.length_a   1.000
_cell.length_b   1.000
_cell.length_c   1.000
_cell.angle_alpha   90.00
_cell.angle_beta   90.00
_cell.angle_gamma   90.00
#
_symmetry.space_group_name_H-M   'P 1'
#
loop_
_entity.id
_entity.type
_entity.pdbx_description
1 polymer ?
#
loop_
_entity_poly.entity_id
_entity_poly.type
_entity_poly.pdbx_seq_one_letter_code
_entity_poly.pdbx_strand_id
1 'polypeptide(L)' 'MLRTLLALSALTVLAGCVSFNSSEPVEAPDYMTFCEGKEAQCRQVCGDAGVQVFSCKAAPREGLEYKCECKKPLNRI' A
#
# COMPACT_ATOMS: atom_id res chain seq x y z
N MET A 1 -53.09 37.10 11.15
CA MET A 1 -52.86 36.33 12.38
C MET A 1 -51.36 36.14 12.56
N LEU A 2 -50.86 36.61 13.70
CA LEU A 2 -49.54 36.37 14.28
C LEU A 2 -49.35 34.88 14.60
N ARG A 3 -48.13 34.34 14.36
CA ARG A 3 -47.48 33.16 14.98
C ARG A 3 -46.35 32.69 14.04
N THR A 4 -45.13 33.23 14.08
CA THR A 4 -44.10 32.99 15.12
C THR A 4 -44.14 31.58 15.72
N LEU A 5 -43.36 30.67 15.12
CA LEU A 5 -42.61 29.55 15.73
C LEU A 5 -41.61 29.10 14.64
N LEU A 6 -40.51 29.81 14.40
CA LEU A 6 -39.27 29.78 15.18
C LEU A 6 -38.91 28.39 15.71
N ALA A 7 -37.77 27.90 15.20
CA ALA A 7 -36.83 26.99 15.85
C ALA A 7 -37.36 25.63 16.31
N LEU A 8 -36.93 24.54 15.63
CA LEU A 8 -36.56 23.27 16.28
C LEU A 8 -36.15 22.23 15.22
N SER A 9 -34.87 22.26 14.83
CA SER A 9 -34.09 21.04 14.52
C SER A 9 -32.62 21.41 14.27
N ALA A 10 -32.06 22.18 15.21
CA ALA A 10 -30.63 22.14 15.47
C ALA A 10 -30.32 20.80 16.15
N LEU A 11 -30.01 19.75 15.40
CA LEU A 11 -29.50 18.48 15.94
C LEU A 11 -28.85 17.61 14.85
N THR A 12 -27.86 18.16 14.15
CA THR A 12 -26.98 17.36 13.26
C THR A 12 -25.48 17.61 13.51
N VAL A 13 -25.11 18.09 14.70
CA VAL A 13 -23.69 18.24 15.09
C VAL A 13 -23.37 17.29 16.24
N LEU A 14 -23.48 15.99 15.97
CA LEU A 14 -22.83 14.94 16.75
C LEU A 14 -22.11 13.93 15.84
N ALA A 15 -21.68 14.36 14.65
CA ALA A 15 -20.54 13.72 14.01
C ALA A 15 -19.30 14.29 14.68
N GLY A 16 -19.03 13.84 15.91
CA GLY A 16 -17.75 14.06 16.54
C GLY A 16 -16.67 13.67 15.54
N CYS A 17 -15.66 14.52 15.38
CA CYS A 17 -14.45 14.18 14.65
C CYS A 17 -13.83 13.02 15.41
N VAL A 18 -14.23 11.79 15.09
CA VAL A 18 -13.56 10.59 15.60
C VAL A 18 -12.21 10.62 14.90
N SER A 19 -11.26 11.32 15.51
CA SER A 19 -9.85 11.10 15.25
C SER A 19 -9.59 9.70 15.77
N PHE A 20 -9.88 8.71 14.92
CA PHE A 20 -9.25 7.42 14.99
C PHE A 20 -7.76 7.66 14.75
N ASN A 21 -7.08 8.15 15.78
CA ASN A 21 -5.68 7.87 15.96
C ASN A 21 -5.62 6.38 16.33
N SER A 22 -5.89 5.53 15.34
CA SER A 22 -5.50 4.13 15.36
C SER A 22 -3.97 4.18 15.32
N SER A 23 -3.35 4.41 16.47
CA SER A 23 -2.00 3.95 16.73
C SER A 23 -2.08 2.44 16.92
N GLU A 24 -2.58 1.75 15.89
CA GLU A 24 -2.11 0.41 15.65
C GLU A 24 -0.59 0.55 15.54
N PRO A 25 0.19 -0.18 16.36
CA PRO A 25 1.59 -0.35 16.02
C PRO A 25 1.53 -0.91 14.62
N VAL A 26 1.97 -0.13 13.62
CA VAL A 26 2.26 -0.66 12.30
C VAL A 26 3.27 -1.75 12.59
N GLU A 27 2.80 -2.98 12.73
CA GLU A 27 3.64 -4.16 12.85
C GLU A 27 4.65 -3.96 11.74
N ALA A 28 5.91 -3.78 12.15
CA ALA A 28 6.97 -3.51 11.20
C ALA A 28 6.80 -4.58 10.12
N PRO A 29 6.47 -4.21 8.87
CA PRO A 29 6.24 -5.18 7.82
C PRO A 29 7.39 -6.15 7.86
N ASP A 30 7.13 -7.45 7.78
CA ASP A 30 8.20 -8.42 7.70
C ASP A 30 8.91 -8.23 6.35
N TYR A 31 9.84 -7.27 6.35
CA TYR A 31 10.47 -6.69 5.18
C TYR A 31 11.31 -7.73 4.46
N MET A 32 11.83 -8.71 5.21
CA MET A 32 12.52 -9.88 4.65
C MET A 32 11.54 -10.78 3.92
N THR A 33 10.45 -11.20 4.57
CA THR A 33 9.42 -12.06 3.95
C THR A 33 8.80 -11.39 2.72
N PHE A 34 8.63 -10.06 2.75
CA PHE A 34 8.17 -9.30 1.58
C PHE A 34 9.13 -9.43 0.40
N CYS A 35 10.42 -9.21 0.63
CA CYS A 35 11.42 -9.27 -0.43
C CYS A 35 11.57 -10.68 -1.00
N GLU A 36 11.54 -11.71 -0.16
CA GLU A 36 11.54 -13.10 -0.62
C GLU A 36 10.33 -13.42 -1.50
N GLY A 37 9.13 -12.97 -1.09
CA GLY A 37 7.91 -13.11 -1.89
C GLY A 37 8.02 -12.41 -3.25
N LYS A 38 8.62 -11.21 -3.29
CA LYS A 38 8.86 -10.48 -4.54
C LYS A 38 9.91 -11.13 -5.42
N GLU A 39 10.93 -11.76 -4.85
CA GLU A 39 11.93 -12.49 -5.63
C GLU A 39 11.32 -13.72 -6.30
N ALA A 40 10.53 -14.49 -5.57
CA ALA A 40 9.80 -15.63 -6.12
C ALA A 40 8.84 -15.19 -7.24
N GLN A 41 8.11 -14.09 -7.02
CA GLN A 41 7.24 -13.50 -8.03
C GLN A 41 8.02 -13.05 -9.28
N CYS A 42 9.16 -12.37 -9.10
CA CYS A 42 10.00 -11.91 -10.21
C CYS A 42 10.50 -13.08 -11.05
N ARG A 43 10.97 -14.16 -10.41
CA ARG A 43 11.37 -15.39 -11.09
C ARG A 43 10.23 -16.04 -11.86
N GLN A 44 9.04 -16.08 -11.27
CA GLN A 44 7.85 -16.64 -11.93
C GLN A 44 7.44 -15.83 -13.16
N VAL A 45 7.47 -14.49 -13.07
CA VAL A 45 7.13 -13.60 -14.19
C VAL A 45 8.16 -13.69 -15.31
N CYS A 46 9.44 -13.76 -14.99
CA CYS A 46 10.48 -13.86 -16.00
C CYS A 46 10.59 -15.26 -16.62
N GLY A 47 10.12 -16.30 -15.93
CA GLY A 47 10.07 -17.68 -16.43
C GLY A 47 11.38 -18.12 -17.07
N ASP A 48 11.29 -18.71 -18.27
CA ASP A 48 12.44 -19.20 -19.04
C ASP A 48 13.37 -18.09 -19.56
N ALA A 49 12.89 -16.85 -19.68
CA ALA A 49 13.75 -15.73 -20.03
C ALA A 49 14.76 -15.45 -18.92
N GLY A 50 14.38 -15.71 -17.66
CA GLY A 50 15.20 -15.52 -16.49
C GLY A 50 15.30 -14.06 -16.06
N VAL A 51 15.69 -13.85 -14.81
CA VAL A 51 15.83 -12.52 -14.21
C VAL A 51 17.18 -11.91 -14.60
N GLN A 52 17.16 -10.66 -15.07
CA GLN A 52 18.34 -9.84 -15.39
C GLN A 52 18.77 -9.05 -14.16
N VAL A 53 17.82 -8.37 -13.50
CA VAL A 53 18.06 -7.54 -12.31
C VAL A 53 16.95 -7.80 -11.31
N PHE A 54 17.33 -8.05 -10.06
CA PHE A 54 16.43 -8.04 -8.92
C PHE A 54 17.04 -7.17 -7.82
N SER A 55 16.27 -6.23 -7.29
CA SER A 55 16.63 -5.41 -6.13
C SER A 55 15.39 -5.27 -5.26
N CYS A 56 15.52 -5.59 -3.99
CA CYS A 56 14.49 -5.32 -3.00
C CYS A 56 15.14 -4.71 -1.77
N LYS A 57 14.77 -3.47 -1.47
CA LYS A 57 15.17 -2.77 -0.24
C LYS A 57 13.92 -2.42 0.52
N ALA A 58 13.87 -2.88 1.76
CA ALA A 58 12.72 -2.74 2.60
C ALA A 58 13.24 -2.28 3.96
N ALA A 59 13.07 -0.98 4.24
CA ALA A 59 13.64 -0.34 5.40
C ALA A 59 12.56 0.47 6.16
N PRO A 60 12.52 0.40 7.51
CA PRO A 60 11.47 1.02 8.34
C PRO A 60 11.27 2.54 8.20
N ARG A 61 12.15 3.23 7.46
CA ARG A 61 12.18 4.70 7.30
C ARG A 61 12.35 5.15 5.86
N GLU A 62 12.94 4.32 5.00
CA GLU A 62 13.21 4.65 3.60
C GLU A 62 12.13 4.11 2.67
N GLY A 63 11.21 3.28 3.19
CA GLY A 63 10.12 2.69 2.45
C GLY A 63 10.51 1.36 1.82
N LEU A 64 9.77 1.00 0.77
CA LEU A 64 9.90 -0.27 0.10
C LEU A 64 10.22 -0.02 -1.38
N GLU A 65 11.45 -0.31 -1.76
CA GLU A 65 11.95 -0.23 -3.13
C GLU A 65 12.06 -1.64 -3.71
N TYR A 66 11.39 -1.88 -4.83
CA TYR A 66 11.43 -3.15 -5.56
C TYR A 66 11.70 -2.89 -7.04
N LYS A 67 12.67 -3.63 -7.59
CA LYS A 67 13.02 -3.63 -9.00
C LYS A 67 13.18 -5.07 -9.48
N CYS A 68 12.49 -5.40 -10.56
CA CYS A 68 12.62 -6.67 -11.28
C CYS A 68 12.69 -6.38 -12.77
N GLU A 69 13.75 -6.83 -13.42
CA GLU A 69 13.93 -6.76 -14.87
C GLU A 69 14.18 -8.17 -15.37
N CYS A 70 13.38 -8.63 -16.34
CA CYS A 70 13.61 -9.89 -17.02
C CYS A 70 14.63 -9.71 -18.12
N LYS A 71 15.38 -10.77 -18.45
CA LYS A 71 16.19 -10.73 -19.67
C LYS A 71 15.24 -10.57 -20.86
N LYS A 72 15.61 -9.71 -21.81
CA LYS A 72 14.87 -9.65 -23.08
C LYS A 72 14.95 -11.03 -23.73
N PRO A 73 13.84 -11.61 -24.21
CA PRO A 73 13.93 -12.76 -25.07
C PRO A 73 14.80 -12.36 -26.27
N LEU A 74 15.88 -13.10 -26.51
CA LEU A 74 16.60 -13.01 -27.77
C LEU A 74 15.57 -13.37 -28.83
N ASN A 75 15.05 -12.37 -29.52
CA ASN A 75 14.19 -12.53 -30.68
C ASN A 75 14.97 -13.42 -31.64
N ARG A 76 14.61 -14.71 -31.70
CA ARG A 76 15.27 -15.71 -32.54
C ARG A 76 14.79 -15.41 -33.96
N ILE A 77 15.57 -14.61 -34.68
CA ILE A 77 15.40 -14.32 -36.11
C ILE A 77 15.65 -15.60 -36.89
#